data_AF-A0A1U7V9I3-F1
#
_entry.id   AF-A0A1U7V9I3-F1
#
_cell.length_a   1.000
_cell.length_b   1.000
_cell.length_c   1.000
_cell.angle_alpha   90.00
_cell.angle_beta   90.00
_cell.angle_gamma   90.00
#
_symmetry.space_group_name_H-M   'P 1'
#
loop_
_entity.id
_entity.type
_entity.pdbx_description
1 polymer ?
#
loop_
_entity_poly.entity_id
_entity_poly.type
_entity_poly.pdbx_seq_one_letter_code
_entity_poly.pdbx_strand_id
1 'polypeptide(L)'
;MGDMKSILNQEDRVGSKVVYAEIKKFKECVEYCELQEMKSSGYFYIWSNKQDSQARVLSRIDRVFIKNDWVHKLPAAKVHYMPAEEYDHSPAIIQWEGDGGPKKKMFRYYNMWSMDSSFMSRVDGSWSQQIQGSKMYQVIGKLNRLKKVLNKLNKDRFSKVGKKEENSMKRLMECHEKIQKEPKNERLSKEEKELTKEYIYWKEAKVKYLQQRSKVQWLKYGDTNTRYFHFLIKAKRIATRVFTIQNIHEETVQMTEEVAKAFQEFYMNLLGTD
;
A
#
# COMPACT_ATOMS: atom_id res chain seq x y z
N MET A 1 19.51 -12.17 -7.83
CA MET A 1 18.84 -13.47 -7.66
C MET A 1 19.90 -14.53 -7.70
N GLY A 2 19.80 -15.55 -6.87
CA GLY A 2 20.67 -16.72 -6.96
C GLY A 2 20.78 -17.47 -5.64
N ASP A 3 21.57 -18.54 -5.69
CA ASP A 3 21.98 -19.32 -4.52
C ASP A 3 22.97 -18.52 -3.66
N MET A 4 22.54 -18.19 -2.45
CA MET A 4 23.35 -17.42 -1.49
C MET A 4 24.20 -18.32 -0.60
N LYS A 5 23.97 -19.64 -0.63
CA LYS A 5 24.54 -20.67 0.28
C LYS A 5 24.35 -20.37 1.77
N SER A 6 23.53 -19.38 2.09
CA SER A 6 23.36 -18.81 3.43
C SER A 6 21.88 -18.56 3.70
N ILE A 7 21.45 -18.82 4.92
CA ILE A 7 20.08 -18.61 5.39
C ILE A 7 19.96 -17.28 6.16
N LEU A 8 18.77 -16.67 6.16
CA LEU A 8 18.52 -15.38 6.83
C LEU A 8 17.88 -15.51 8.21
N ASN A 9 17.11 -16.57 8.42
CA ASN A 9 16.42 -16.85 9.67
C ASN A 9 16.60 -18.32 10.03
N GLN A 10 16.41 -18.65 11.30
CA GLN A 10 16.54 -20.02 11.79
C GLN A 10 15.52 -20.97 11.15
N GLU A 11 14.31 -20.48 10.89
CA GLU A 11 13.21 -21.20 10.23
C GLU A 11 13.45 -21.52 8.75
N ASP A 12 14.44 -20.88 8.13
CA ASP A 12 14.81 -21.10 6.73
C ASP A 12 15.55 -22.43 6.53
N ARG A 13 15.76 -23.23 7.57
CA ARG A 13 16.29 -24.58 7.48
C ARG A 13 15.61 -25.52 8.47
N VAL A 14 15.36 -26.75 8.02
CA VAL A 14 14.91 -27.86 8.86
C VAL A 14 15.78 -29.09 8.60
N GLY A 15 15.92 -29.96 9.60
CA GLY A 15 16.74 -31.18 9.53
C GLY A 15 18.20 -31.00 9.97
N SER A 16 18.66 -29.77 10.22
CA SER A 16 19.95 -29.54 10.88
C SER A 16 19.93 -28.29 11.76
N LYS A 17 20.80 -28.29 12.77
CA LYS A 17 20.91 -27.18 13.71
C LYS A 17 21.49 -25.95 13.01
N VAL A 18 20.85 -24.81 13.24
CA VAL A 18 21.29 -23.50 12.75
C VAL A 18 21.76 -22.66 13.93
N VAL A 19 22.93 -22.04 13.80
CA VAL A 19 23.50 -21.18 14.84
C VAL A 19 23.46 -19.72 14.38
N TYR A 20 23.12 -18.79 15.28
CA TYR A 20 23.00 -17.37 14.94
C TYR A 20 24.28 -16.79 14.31
N ALA A 21 25.46 -17.26 14.72
CA ALA A 21 26.74 -16.85 14.16
C ALA A 21 26.85 -17.11 12.63
N GLU A 22 26.18 -18.14 12.12
CA GLU A 22 26.16 -18.49 10.69
C GLU A 22 25.29 -17.51 9.89
N ILE A 23 24.21 -17.03 10.49
CA ILE A 23 23.26 -16.10 9.86
C ILE A 23 23.75 -14.65 9.92
N LYS A 24 24.38 -14.27 11.04
CA LYS A 24 24.65 -12.87 11.41
C LYS A 24 25.31 -12.07 10.28
N LYS A 25 26.40 -12.59 9.71
CA LYS A 25 27.16 -11.90 8.65
C LYS A 25 26.32 -11.65 7.39
N PHE A 26 25.50 -12.63 7.00
CA PHE A 26 24.68 -12.50 5.80
C PHE A 26 23.54 -11.50 6.02
N LYS A 27 22.93 -11.52 7.20
CA LYS A 27 21.90 -10.55 7.60
C LYS A 27 22.44 -9.11 7.63
N GLU A 28 23.60 -8.91 8.25
CA GLU A 28 24.30 -7.61 8.27
C GLU A 28 24.64 -7.12 6.86
N CYS A 29 25.05 -8.02 5.95
CA CYS A 29 25.32 -7.68 4.55
C CYS A 29 24.06 -7.21 3.80
N VAL A 30 22.93 -7.90 3.98
CA VAL A 30 21.64 -7.52 3.38
C VAL A 30 21.17 -6.16 3.90
N GLU A 31 21.30 -5.93 5.21
CA GLU A 31 20.98 -4.65 5.85
C GLU A 31 21.89 -3.52 5.37
N TYR A 32 23.22 -3.73 5.34
CA TYR A 32 24.20 -2.76 4.87
C TYR A 32 23.99 -2.38 3.39
N CYS A 33 23.66 -3.36 2.55
CA CYS A 33 23.39 -3.12 1.13
C CYS A 33 21.99 -2.53 0.86
N GLU A 34 21.18 -2.28 1.90
CA GLU A 34 19.79 -1.83 1.82
C GLU A 34 18.94 -2.68 0.86
N LEU A 35 19.17 -4.00 0.89
CA LEU A 35 18.48 -4.95 0.04
C LEU A 35 17.19 -5.43 0.71
N GLN A 36 16.13 -5.50 -0.09
CA GLN A 36 14.85 -6.04 0.34
C GLN A 36 14.58 -7.35 -0.40
N GLU A 37 14.21 -8.41 0.33
CA GLU A 37 13.78 -9.66 -0.30
C GLU A 37 12.44 -9.45 -1.02
N MET A 38 12.37 -9.89 -2.28
CA MET A 38 11.15 -9.83 -3.07
C MET A 38 10.12 -10.80 -2.49
N LYS A 39 8.84 -10.40 -2.51
CA LYS A 39 7.76 -11.26 -2.03
C LYS A 39 7.69 -12.55 -2.86
N SER A 40 7.65 -13.69 -2.17
CA SER A 40 7.64 -15.02 -2.78
C SER A 40 6.29 -15.73 -2.65
N SER A 41 6.08 -16.73 -3.51
CA SER A 41 4.95 -17.68 -3.48
C SER A 41 5.44 -19.05 -3.96
N GLY A 42 4.68 -20.12 -3.74
CA GLY A 42 5.09 -21.49 -4.06
C GLY A 42 5.82 -22.17 -2.89
N TYR A 43 6.85 -22.96 -3.18
CA TYR A 43 7.57 -23.74 -2.17
C TYR A 43 8.38 -22.85 -1.21
N PHE A 44 8.30 -23.15 0.08
CA PHE A 44 9.02 -22.39 1.13
C PHE A 44 10.49 -22.80 1.22
N TYR A 45 10.76 -24.11 1.29
CA TYR A 45 12.10 -24.65 1.15
C TYR A 45 12.37 -24.92 -0.32
N ILE A 46 13.53 -24.48 -0.76
CA ILE A 46 13.88 -24.39 -2.17
C ILE A 46 15.15 -25.16 -2.49
N TRP A 47 15.84 -25.67 -1.46
CA TRP A 47 16.91 -26.63 -1.58
C TRP A 47 16.66 -27.85 -0.69
N SER A 48 17.03 -29.04 -1.18
CA SER A 48 17.02 -30.28 -0.41
C SER A 48 18.26 -31.12 -0.67
N ASN A 49 18.84 -31.72 0.38
CA ASN A 49 19.89 -32.72 0.23
C ASN A 49 19.39 -34.08 -0.30
N LYS A 50 18.08 -34.23 -0.54
CA LYS A 50 17.39 -35.45 -1.04
C LYS A 50 17.61 -36.73 -0.23
N GLN A 51 18.16 -36.63 0.98
CA GLN A 51 18.32 -37.80 1.85
C GLN A 51 16.98 -38.22 2.48
N ASP A 52 16.94 -39.43 3.00
CA ASP A 52 15.72 -40.00 3.58
C ASP A 52 15.52 -39.63 5.04
N SER A 53 14.25 -39.50 5.42
CA SER A 53 13.79 -39.40 6.80
C SER A 53 14.57 -38.38 7.65
N GLN A 54 15.23 -38.84 8.72
CA GLN A 54 15.91 -37.99 9.71
C GLN A 54 17.17 -37.30 9.17
N ALA A 55 17.72 -37.79 8.05
CA ALA A 55 18.87 -37.19 7.40
C ALA A 55 18.47 -36.09 6.39
N ARG A 56 17.17 -35.90 6.13
CA ARG A 56 16.67 -34.90 5.18
C ARG A 56 16.88 -33.50 5.72
N VAL A 57 17.64 -32.70 4.99
CA VAL A 57 17.81 -31.27 5.23
C VAL A 57 17.13 -30.50 4.12
N LEU A 58 16.28 -29.55 4.50
CA LEU A 58 15.64 -28.60 3.59
C LEU A 58 16.10 -27.20 3.96
N SER A 59 16.42 -26.37 2.97
CA SER A 59 16.91 -25.01 3.20
C SER A 59 16.33 -24.00 2.22
N ARG A 60 16.28 -22.73 2.66
CA ARG A 60 15.91 -21.57 1.84
C ARG A 60 17.12 -20.69 1.57
N ILE A 61 17.91 -21.08 0.57
CA ILE A 61 19.19 -20.45 0.21
C ILE A 61 19.19 -19.69 -1.13
N ASP A 62 18.29 -20.02 -2.08
CA ASP A 62 18.07 -19.20 -3.27
C ASP A 62 17.13 -18.02 -2.99
N ARG A 63 17.61 -16.79 -3.18
CA ARG A 63 16.82 -15.58 -2.89
C ARG A 63 16.84 -14.59 -4.02
N VAL A 64 15.75 -13.84 -4.12
CA VAL A 64 15.62 -12.69 -5.02
C VAL A 64 15.59 -11.44 -4.15
N PHE A 65 16.68 -10.68 -4.14
CA PHE A 65 16.75 -9.35 -3.52
C PHE A 65 16.59 -8.26 -4.56
N ILE A 66 15.99 -7.16 -4.13
CA ILE A 66 15.82 -5.93 -4.90
C ILE A 66 16.25 -4.73 -4.08
N LYS A 67 16.71 -3.66 -4.74
CA LYS A 67 16.89 -2.36 -4.08
C LYS A 67 15.54 -1.75 -3.74
N ASN A 68 15.49 -0.95 -2.69
CA ASN A 68 14.28 -0.25 -2.22
C ASN A 68 13.56 0.53 -3.33
N ASP A 69 14.30 1.15 -4.27
CA ASP A 69 13.73 1.92 -5.38
C ASP A 69 12.93 1.06 -6.38
N TRP A 70 13.28 -0.21 -6.52
CA TRP A 70 12.63 -1.11 -7.48
C TRP A 70 11.21 -1.49 -7.07
N VAL A 71 10.91 -1.47 -5.76
CA VAL A 71 9.56 -1.67 -5.22
C VAL A 71 8.56 -0.64 -5.80
N HIS A 72 9.04 0.54 -6.20
CA HIS A 72 8.22 1.58 -6.83
C HIS A 72 7.98 1.35 -8.31
N LYS A 73 8.98 0.82 -9.01
CA LYS A 73 8.92 0.59 -10.45
C LYS A 73 8.11 -0.65 -10.80
N LEU A 74 8.18 -1.67 -9.94
CA LEU A 74 7.50 -2.95 -10.15
C LEU A 74 6.72 -3.38 -8.89
N PRO A 75 5.65 -2.66 -8.51
CA PRO A 75 4.88 -2.95 -7.30
C PRO A 75 4.10 -4.28 -7.37
N ALA A 76 4.07 -4.92 -8.55
CA ALA A 76 3.46 -6.21 -8.80
C ALA A 76 4.47 -7.36 -8.94
N ALA A 77 5.77 -7.07 -8.88
CA ALA A 77 6.78 -8.12 -8.99
C ALA A 77 6.71 -9.05 -7.78
N LYS A 78 6.72 -10.35 -8.07
CA LYS A 78 6.85 -11.44 -7.11
C LYS A 78 7.78 -12.50 -7.69
N VAL A 79 8.36 -13.31 -6.81
CA VAL A 79 9.01 -14.55 -7.22
C VAL A 79 8.07 -15.73 -6.93
N HIS A 80 7.98 -16.68 -7.85
CA HIS A 80 7.28 -17.93 -7.67
C HIS A 80 8.30 -19.07 -7.70
N TYR A 81 8.37 -19.87 -6.63
CA TYR A 81 9.25 -21.03 -6.54
C TYR A 81 8.46 -22.29 -6.91
N MET A 82 8.88 -22.93 -8.01
CA MET A 82 8.30 -24.16 -8.55
C MET A 82 8.73 -25.39 -7.73
N PRO A 83 8.05 -26.55 -7.85
CA PRO A 83 8.56 -27.80 -7.30
C PRO A 83 9.98 -28.09 -7.82
N ALA A 84 10.86 -28.50 -6.91
CA ALA A 84 12.11 -29.14 -7.29
C ALA A 84 11.79 -30.56 -7.78
N GLU A 85 11.81 -30.76 -9.10
CA GLU A 85 11.63 -32.08 -9.73
C GLU A 85 12.87 -32.95 -9.48
N GLU A 86 13.67 -33.22 -10.51
CA GLU A 86 14.89 -34.03 -10.40
C GLU A 86 16.07 -33.26 -9.78
N TYR A 87 15.95 -31.96 -9.62
CA TYR A 87 16.98 -31.09 -9.04
C TYR A 87 16.90 -30.98 -7.52
N ASP A 88 18.03 -30.70 -6.89
CA ASP A 88 18.12 -30.37 -5.47
C ASP A 88 17.70 -28.92 -5.17
N HIS A 89 17.63 -28.07 -6.19
CA HIS A 89 17.09 -26.70 -6.13
C HIS A 89 15.72 -26.55 -6.83
N SER A 90 14.88 -25.67 -6.28
CA SER A 90 13.60 -25.24 -6.82
C SER A 90 13.80 -24.05 -7.77
N PRO A 91 13.37 -24.13 -9.04
CA PRO A 91 13.44 -23.01 -9.96
C PRO A 91 12.65 -21.80 -9.45
N ALA A 92 13.21 -20.59 -9.57
CA ALA A 92 12.53 -19.35 -9.24
C ALA A 92 12.13 -18.59 -10.50
N ILE A 93 10.85 -18.25 -10.61
CA ILE A 93 10.29 -17.47 -11.72
C ILE A 93 9.92 -16.08 -11.18
N ILE A 94 10.58 -15.04 -11.69
CA ILE A 94 10.18 -13.67 -11.38
C ILE A 94 9.02 -13.31 -12.29
N GLN A 95 7.86 -13.11 -11.69
CA GLN A 95 6.67 -12.63 -12.38
C GLN A 95 6.49 -11.15 -12.07
N TRP A 96 6.35 -10.33 -13.10
CA TRP A 96 5.89 -8.96 -12.95
C TRP A 96 4.69 -8.78 -13.87
N GLU A 97 3.55 -8.35 -13.32
CA GLU A 97 2.50 -7.82 -14.19
C GLU A 97 3.08 -6.55 -14.85
N GLY A 98 3.06 -6.49 -16.19
CA GLY A 98 3.10 -5.22 -16.89
C GLY A 98 2.03 -4.30 -16.31
N ASP A 99 2.22 -2.98 -16.41
CA ASP A 99 1.33 -1.97 -15.83
C ASP A 99 -0.06 -2.12 -16.47
N GLY A 100 -0.86 -3.06 -15.95
CA GLY A 100 -2.20 -3.36 -16.42
C GLY A 100 -2.94 -2.04 -16.38
N GLY A 101 -3.41 -1.62 -17.56
CA GLY A 101 -3.87 -0.27 -17.84
C GLY A 101 -4.76 0.31 -16.73
N PRO A 102 -4.90 1.64 -16.67
CA PRO A 102 -5.36 2.36 -15.49
C PRO A 102 -6.49 1.65 -14.73
N LYS A 103 -6.14 0.94 -13.64
CA LYS A 103 -7.12 0.20 -12.84
C LYS A 103 -8.18 1.18 -12.35
N LYS A 104 -9.45 0.88 -12.64
CA LYS A 104 -10.60 1.73 -12.29
C LYS A 104 -10.55 2.02 -10.79
N LYS A 105 -10.28 3.28 -10.43
CA LYS A 105 -10.04 3.68 -9.04
C LYS A 105 -11.32 3.43 -8.23
N MET A 106 -11.28 2.45 -7.33
CA MET A 106 -12.37 2.20 -6.40
C MET A 106 -12.64 3.45 -5.57
N PHE A 107 -13.92 3.76 -5.36
CA PHE A 107 -14.33 4.85 -4.49
C PHE A 107 -13.87 4.57 -3.06
N ARG A 108 -13.30 5.59 -2.42
CA ARG A 108 -12.96 5.59 -1.00
C ARG A 108 -13.29 6.95 -0.45
N TYR A 109 -13.96 6.97 0.69
CA TYR A 109 -14.13 8.18 1.47
C TYR A 109 -12.78 8.69 1.95
N TYR A 110 -12.53 10.00 1.91
CA TYR A 110 -11.35 10.60 2.55
C TYR A 110 -11.75 11.54 3.68
N ASN A 111 -11.16 11.36 4.87
CA ASN A 111 -11.46 12.17 6.06
C ASN A 111 -11.18 13.67 5.85
N MET A 112 -10.28 14.03 4.94
CA MET A 112 -10.04 15.44 4.59
C MET A 112 -11.28 16.13 3.99
N TRP A 113 -12.21 15.38 3.37
CA TRP A 113 -13.39 15.95 2.74
C TRP A 113 -14.31 16.65 3.73
N SER A 114 -14.36 16.19 4.98
CA SER A 114 -15.17 16.83 6.03
C SER A 114 -14.60 18.16 6.52
N MET A 115 -13.42 18.57 6.05
CA MET A 115 -12.86 19.90 6.34
C MET A 115 -13.47 20.99 5.46
N ASP A 116 -14.09 20.64 4.33
CA ASP A 116 -14.77 21.62 3.48
C ASP A 116 -16.08 22.06 4.14
N SER A 117 -16.30 23.37 4.25
CA SER A 117 -17.50 23.93 4.88
C SER A 117 -18.81 23.51 4.20
N SER A 118 -18.77 23.18 2.91
CA SER A 118 -19.93 22.70 2.16
C SER A 118 -20.11 21.17 2.24
N PHE A 119 -19.28 20.45 2.99
CA PHE A 119 -19.38 18.99 3.09
C PHE A 119 -20.74 18.52 3.60
N MET A 120 -21.17 19.00 4.76
CA MET A 120 -22.42 18.55 5.38
C MET A 120 -23.65 18.93 4.56
N SER A 121 -23.68 20.14 3.98
CA SER A 121 -24.79 20.56 3.11
C SER A 121 -24.88 19.73 1.83
N ARG A 122 -23.75 19.32 1.25
CA ARG A 122 -23.72 18.40 0.10
C ARG A 122 -24.20 16.99 0.46
N VAL A 123 -23.81 16.49 1.64
CA VAL A 123 -24.25 15.18 2.12
C VAL A 123 -25.76 15.20 2.33
N ASP A 124 -26.27 16.18 3.07
CA ASP A 124 -27.68 16.32 3.38
C ASP A 124 -28.54 16.49 2.12
N GLY A 125 -28.16 17.43 1.25
CA GLY A 125 -28.88 17.65 -0.02
C GLY A 125 -28.89 16.42 -0.94
N SER A 126 -27.89 15.56 -0.86
CA SER A 126 -27.87 14.28 -1.57
C SER A 126 -28.67 13.19 -0.84
N TRP A 127 -28.67 13.18 0.50
CA TRP A 127 -29.27 12.11 1.30
C TRP A 127 -30.79 12.24 1.43
N SER A 128 -31.28 13.47 1.48
CA SER A 128 -32.70 13.81 1.67
C SER A 128 -33.57 13.54 0.43
N GLN A 129 -32.97 13.35 -0.74
CA GLN A 129 -33.71 12.99 -1.95
C GLN A 129 -34.29 11.57 -1.87
N GLN A 130 -35.58 11.47 -2.16
CA GLN A 130 -36.34 10.22 -2.16
C GLN A 130 -35.93 9.32 -3.33
N ILE A 131 -35.97 8.00 -3.09
CA ILE A 131 -35.74 6.96 -4.09
C ILE A 131 -36.88 5.96 -3.91
N GLN A 132 -37.51 5.53 -5.00
CA GLN A 132 -38.54 4.48 -4.96
C GLN A 132 -37.90 3.09 -5.05
N GLY A 133 -38.55 2.08 -4.47
CA GLY A 133 -38.08 0.70 -4.43
C GLY A 133 -38.01 0.15 -3.01
N SER A 134 -37.45 -1.06 -2.86
CA SER A 134 -37.25 -1.69 -1.55
C SER A 134 -36.34 -0.86 -0.64
N LYS A 135 -36.44 -1.03 0.69
CA LYS A 135 -35.61 -0.28 1.65
C LYS A 135 -34.11 -0.41 1.34
N MET A 136 -33.66 -1.61 0.97
CA MET A 136 -32.27 -1.86 0.60
C MET A 136 -31.87 -1.14 -0.69
N TYR A 137 -32.73 -1.19 -1.72
CA TYR A 137 -32.52 -0.46 -2.97
C TYR A 137 -32.39 1.05 -2.74
N GLN A 138 -33.23 1.62 -1.87
CA GLN A 138 -33.18 3.03 -1.50
C GLN A 138 -31.84 3.41 -0.87
N VAL A 139 -31.34 2.62 0.09
CA VAL A 139 -30.04 2.87 0.74
C VAL A 139 -28.90 2.81 -0.27
N ILE A 140 -28.86 1.77 -1.12
CA ILE A 140 -27.83 1.61 -2.16
C ILE A 140 -27.88 2.78 -3.15
N GLY A 141 -29.08 3.19 -3.58
CA GLY A 141 -29.26 4.33 -4.48
C GLY A 141 -28.74 5.63 -3.86
N LYS A 142 -29.05 5.89 -2.58
CA LYS A 142 -28.56 7.06 -1.84
C LYS A 142 -27.03 7.06 -1.74
N LEU A 143 -26.43 5.92 -1.41
CA LEU A 143 -24.96 5.76 -1.35
C LEU A 143 -24.29 5.98 -2.72
N ASN A 144 -24.86 5.44 -3.79
CA ASN A 144 -24.34 5.60 -5.15
C ASN A 144 -24.41 7.06 -5.63
N ARG A 145 -25.48 7.78 -5.28
CA ARG A 145 -25.60 9.21 -5.55
C ARG A 145 -24.58 10.01 -4.73
N LEU A 146 -24.49 9.74 -3.43
CA LEU A 146 -23.54 10.41 -2.54
C LEU A 146 -22.08 10.22 -2.99
N LYS A 147 -21.74 9.02 -3.46
CA LYS A 147 -20.43 8.72 -4.08
C LYS A 147 -20.08 9.69 -5.22
N LYS A 148 -21.03 10.04 -6.09
CA LYS A 148 -20.80 11.01 -7.18
C LYS A 148 -20.53 12.42 -6.64
N VAL A 149 -21.33 12.85 -5.67
CA VAL A 149 -21.19 14.16 -5.01
C VAL A 149 -19.83 14.30 -4.34
N LEU A 150 -19.41 13.28 -3.59
CA LEU A 150 -18.12 13.28 -2.90
C LEU A 150 -16.92 13.18 -3.85
N ASN A 151 -17.04 12.42 -4.94
CA ASN A 151 -16.01 12.41 -5.99
C ASN A 151 -15.84 13.78 -6.64
N LYS A 152 -16.95 14.50 -6.88
CA LYS A 152 -16.90 15.87 -7.40
C LYS A 152 -16.23 16.82 -6.40
N LEU A 153 -16.62 16.77 -5.12
CA LEU A 153 -15.96 17.53 -4.05
C LEU A 153 -14.44 17.28 -4.03
N ASN A 154 -14.03 16.01 -4.13
CA ASN A 154 -12.61 15.67 -4.17
C ASN A 154 -11.91 16.26 -5.40
N LYS A 155 -12.54 16.20 -6.58
CA LYS A 155 -11.97 16.74 -7.81
C LYS A 155 -11.79 18.26 -7.71
N ASP A 156 -12.81 18.95 -7.22
CA ASP A 156 -12.88 20.41 -7.20
C ASP A 156 -12.00 21.01 -6.08
N ARG A 157 -11.99 20.39 -4.89
CA ARG A 157 -11.36 20.97 -3.69
C ARG A 157 -10.10 20.26 -3.22
N PHE A 158 -10.04 18.93 -3.26
CA PHE A 158 -8.94 18.18 -2.61
C PHE A 158 -8.01 17.46 -3.60
N SER A 159 -8.20 17.68 -4.90
CA SER A 159 -7.37 17.06 -5.92
C SER A 159 -5.91 17.50 -5.73
N LYS A 160 -5.00 16.53 -5.79
CA LYS A 160 -3.56 16.75 -5.59
C LYS A 160 -3.24 17.50 -4.28
N VAL A 161 -3.88 17.14 -3.16
CA VAL A 161 -3.69 17.78 -1.84
C VAL A 161 -2.21 18.00 -1.45
N GLY A 162 -1.31 17.07 -1.79
CA GLY A 162 0.12 17.22 -1.55
C GLY A 162 0.75 18.40 -2.30
N LYS A 163 0.34 18.65 -3.56
CA LYS A 163 0.80 19.82 -4.32
C LYS A 163 0.21 21.13 -3.78
N LYS A 164 -1.01 21.09 -3.24
CA LYS A 164 -1.62 22.27 -2.63
C LYS A 164 -0.87 22.70 -1.37
N GLU A 165 -0.52 21.73 -0.52
CA GLU A 165 0.31 21.97 0.66
C GLU A 165 1.69 22.52 0.28
N GLU A 166 2.38 21.89 -0.68
CA GLU A 166 3.67 22.36 -1.18
C GLU A 166 3.60 23.79 -1.74
N ASN A 167 2.58 24.11 -2.55
CA ASN A 167 2.40 25.44 -3.11
C ASN A 167 2.07 26.48 -2.04
N SER A 168 1.23 26.14 -1.04
CA SER A 168 0.94 27.04 0.08
C SER A 168 2.19 27.32 0.93
N MET A 169 3.05 26.32 1.12
CA MET A 169 4.33 26.49 1.80
C MET A 169 5.27 27.42 1.03
N LYS A 170 5.38 27.24 -0.30
CA LYS A 170 6.21 28.12 -1.15
C LYS A 170 5.75 29.58 -1.06
N ARG A 171 4.44 29.83 -1.19
CA ARG A 171 3.87 31.19 -1.06
C ARG A 171 4.15 31.80 0.31
N LEU A 172 4.05 31.01 1.38
CA LEU A 172 4.38 31.47 2.73
C LEU A 172 5.86 31.82 2.87
N MET A 173 6.76 31.00 2.32
CA MET A 173 8.21 31.27 2.32
C MET A 173 8.54 32.56 1.54
N GLU A 174 7.97 32.73 0.35
CA GLU A 174 8.12 33.97 -0.45
C GLU A 174 7.62 35.21 0.31
N CYS A 175 6.54 35.08 1.09
CA CYS A 175 6.05 36.17 1.93
C CYS A 175 7.02 36.47 3.08
N HIS A 176 7.57 35.45 3.76
CA HIS A 176 8.58 35.64 4.80
C HIS A 176 9.84 36.33 4.27
N GLU A 177 10.30 35.98 3.06
CA GLU A 177 11.44 36.65 2.43
C GLU A 177 11.18 38.14 2.18
N LYS A 178 9.95 38.52 1.79
CA LYS A 178 9.56 39.92 1.63
C LYS A 178 9.49 40.65 2.98
N ILE A 179 8.97 40.01 4.01
CA ILE A 179 8.90 40.58 5.38
C ILE A 179 10.30 40.84 5.93
N GLN A 180 11.28 39.98 5.66
CA GLN A 180 12.67 40.24 6.08
C GLN A 180 13.25 41.51 5.44
N LYS A 181 12.83 41.86 4.21
CA LYS A 181 13.24 43.09 3.52
C LYS A 181 12.45 44.31 4.00
N GLU A 182 11.18 44.13 4.35
CA GLU A 182 10.28 45.22 4.80
C GLU A 182 9.51 44.85 6.09
N PRO A 183 10.16 44.80 7.27
CA PRO A 183 9.55 44.23 8.48
C PRO A 183 8.36 45.00 9.04
N LYS A 184 8.25 46.30 8.72
CA LYS A 184 7.17 47.19 9.22
C LYS A 184 5.99 47.31 8.24
N ASN A 185 5.99 46.55 7.15
CA ASN A 185 4.93 46.61 6.15
C ASN A 185 3.67 45.86 6.64
N GLU A 186 2.65 46.61 7.08
CA GLU A 186 1.41 46.02 7.59
C GLU A 186 0.67 45.14 6.57
N ARG A 187 0.80 45.44 5.27
CA ARG A 187 0.16 44.65 4.22
C ARG A 187 0.76 43.25 4.16
N LEU A 188 2.09 43.14 4.24
CA LEU A 188 2.79 41.86 4.25
C LEU A 188 2.46 41.06 5.52
N SER A 189 2.33 41.72 6.68
CA SER A 189 1.91 41.04 7.92
C SER A 189 0.48 40.49 7.86
N LYS A 190 -0.45 41.20 7.21
CA LYS A 190 -1.81 40.67 6.96
C LYS A 190 -1.77 39.49 5.98
N GLU A 191 -0.96 39.58 4.93
CA GLU A 191 -0.78 38.53 3.93
C GLU A 191 -0.18 37.25 4.56
N GLU A 192 0.84 37.38 5.41
CA GLU A 192 1.45 36.29 6.17
C GLU A 192 0.44 35.51 7.00
N LYS A 193 -0.46 36.22 7.71
CA LYS A 193 -1.51 35.58 8.53
C LYS A 193 -2.45 34.74 7.68
N GLU A 194 -2.86 35.25 6.52
CA GLU A 194 -3.75 34.51 5.61
C GLU A 194 -3.05 33.31 4.95
N LEU A 195 -1.80 33.49 4.50
CA LEU A 195 -0.99 32.41 3.95
C LEU A 195 -0.69 31.32 4.99
N THR A 196 -0.48 31.70 6.25
CA THR A 196 -0.28 30.77 7.36
C THR A 196 -1.53 29.93 7.59
N LYS A 197 -2.71 30.55 7.63
CA LYS A 197 -3.99 29.81 7.72
C LYS A 197 -4.18 28.85 6.56
N GLU A 198 -3.89 29.29 5.33
CA GLU A 198 -3.98 28.45 4.13
C GLU A 198 -3.03 27.24 4.21
N TYR A 199 -1.77 27.47 4.61
CA TYR A 199 -0.78 26.40 4.77
C TYR A 199 -1.19 25.40 5.84
N ILE A 200 -1.63 25.86 7.02
CA ILE A 200 -2.11 24.99 8.10
C ILE A 200 -3.28 24.13 7.61
N TYR A 201 -4.25 24.72 6.92
CA TYR A 201 -5.40 23.99 6.37
C TYR A 201 -4.97 22.85 5.42
N TRP A 202 -4.09 23.13 4.45
CA TRP A 202 -3.63 22.09 3.50
C TRP A 202 -2.72 21.06 4.16
N LYS A 203 -1.91 21.47 5.13
CA LYS A 203 -1.08 20.57 5.95
C LYS A 203 -1.95 19.58 6.71
N GLU A 204 -2.98 20.04 7.40
CA GLU A 204 -3.94 19.18 8.09
C GLU A 204 -4.68 18.24 7.13
N ALA A 205 -5.14 18.75 5.98
CA ALA A 205 -5.81 17.92 4.97
C ALA A 205 -4.90 16.80 4.45
N LYS A 206 -3.62 17.10 4.20
CA LYS A 206 -2.60 16.12 3.80
C LYS A 206 -2.35 15.09 4.91
N VAL A 207 -2.28 15.51 6.16
CA VAL A 207 -2.11 14.60 7.31
C VAL A 207 -3.31 13.65 7.43
N LYS A 208 -4.55 14.14 7.41
CA LYS A 208 -5.75 13.29 7.45
C LYS A 208 -5.78 12.28 6.30
N TYR A 209 -5.40 12.71 5.10
CA TYR A 209 -5.27 11.82 3.95
C TYR A 209 -4.24 10.70 4.17
N LEU A 210 -3.06 11.03 4.71
CA LEU A 210 -1.99 10.05 4.96
C LEU A 210 -2.31 9.10 6.12
N GLN A 211 -2.89 9.60 7.21
CA GLN A 211 -3.34 8.80 8.36
C GLN A 211 -4.36 7.74 7.93
N GLN A 212 -5.38 8.14 7.17
CA GLN A 212 -6.40 7.20 6.72
C GLN A 212 -5.83 6.15 5.75
N ARG A 213 -4.91 6.54 4.87
CA ARG A 213 -4.26 5.60 3.95
C ARG A 213 -3.35 4.59 4.66
N SER A 214 -2.64 5.04 5.69
CA SER A 214 -1.80 4.17 6.52
C SER A 214 -2.60 3.32 7.51
N LYS A 215 -3.84 3.70 7.86
CA LYS A 215 -4.65 3.15 8.99
C LYS A 215 -3.97 3.33 10.36
N VAL A 216 -3.18 4.39 10.53
CA VAL A 216 -2.58 4.75 11.82
C VAL A 216 -3.44 5.83 12.48
N GLN A 217 -3.96 5.54 13.67
CA GLN A 217 -4.76 6.50 14.46
C GLN A 217 -3.90 7.44 15.31
N TRP A 218 -2.68 7.04 15.69
CA TRP A 218 -1.85 7.79 16.63
C TRP A 218 -0.38 7.79 16.20
N LEU A 219 0.21 8.97 16.01
CA LEU A 219 1.66 9.15 15.99
C LEU A 219 2.07 9.34 17.45
N LYS A 220 2.63 8.30 18.07
CA LYS A 220 3.16 8.34 19.45
C LYS A 220 4.36 9.30 19.59
N TYR A 221 4.91 9.75 18.46
CA TYR A 221 5.98 10.72 18.40
C TYR A 221 5.54 11.86 17.50
N GLY A 222 5.31 13.01 18.14
CA GLY A 222 4.98 14.26 17.48
C GLY A 222 6.14 14.68 16.59
N ASP A 223 6.14 14.18 15.36
CA ASP A 223 6.64 14.93 14.24
C ASP A 223 5.94 14.51 12.95
N THR A 224 5.75 15.48 12.08
CA THR A 224 5.05 15.43 10.79
C THR A 224 5.78 14.57 9.75
N ASN A 225 6.19 13.37 10.12
CA ASN A 225 7.02 12.51 9.28
C ASN A 225 6.17 11.79 8.22
N THR A 226 5.95 12.47 7.09
CA THR A 226 5.31 11.89 5.92
C THR A 226 6.04 10.64 5.41
N ARG A 227 7.37 10.52 5.60
CA ARG A 227 8.13 9.32 5.21
C ARG A 227 7.66 8.09 5.98
N TYR A 228 7.35 8.21 7.27
CA TYR A 228 6.80 7.12 8.07
C TYR A 228 5.45 6.63 7.52
N PHE A 229 4.53 7.56 7.22
CA PHE A 229 3.26 7.20 6.58
C PHE A 229 3.45 6.53 5.23
N HIS A 230 4.37 7.04 4.40
CA HIS A 230 4.68 6.44 3.12
C HIS A 230 5.27 5.04 3.29
N PHE A 231 6.19 4.83 4.23
CA PHE A 231 6.73 3.52 4.57
C PHE A 231 5.64 2.53 4.99
N LEU A 232 4.75 2.91 5.92
CA LEU A 232 3.65 2.05 6.35
C LEU A 232 2.66 1.73 5.22
N ILE A 233 2.33 2.72 4.38
CA ILE A 233 1.49 2.50 3.20
C ILE A 233 2.17 1.49 2.25
N LYS A 234 3.49 1.54 2.08
CA LYS A 234 4.26 0.58 1.28
C LYS A 234 4.19 -0.82 1.90
N ALA A 235 4.58 -0.96 3.17
CA ALA A 235 4.59 -2.22 3.89
C ALA A 235 3.22 -2.91 3.84
N LYS A 236 2.15 -2.14 4.06
CA LYS A 236 0.78 -2.66 3.99
C LYS A 236 0.35 -3.05 2.59
N ARG A 237 0.70 -2.28 1.54
CA ARG A 237 0.42 -2.67 0.16
C ARG A 237 1.06 -4.01 -0.18
N ILE A 238 2.28 -4.25 0.29
CA ILE A 238 3.01 -5.52 0.10
C ILE A 238 2.31 -6.64 0.90
N ALA A 239 1.97 -6.39 2.16
CA ALA A 239 1.34 -7.40 3.03
C ALA A 239 -0.07 -7.79 2.56
N THR A 240 -0.91 -6.82 2.21
CA THR A 240 -2.33 -7.04 1.87
C THR A 240 -2.58 -7.49 0.43
N ARG A 241 -1.55 -7.53 -0.41
CA ARG A 241 -1.70 -8.03 -1.78
C ARG A 241 -1.74 -9.55 -1.76
N VAL A 242 -2.91 -10.09 -2.09
CA VAL A 242 -3.15 -11.51 -2.32
C VAL A 242 -2.68 -11.84 -3.73
N PHE A 243 -1.72 -12.74 -3.85
CA PHE A 243 -1.10 -13.10 -5.13
C PHE A 243 -1.51 -14.47 -5.65
N THR A 244 -2.03 -15.29 -4.75
CA THR A 244 -2.40 -16.66 -5.01
C THR A 244 -3.56 -17.01 -4.08
N ILE A 245 -4.62 -17.62 -4.61
CA ILE A 245 -5.67 -18.25 -3.82
C ILE A 245 -5.94 -19.63 -4.40
N GLN A 246 -6.44 -20.53 -3.57
CA GLN A 246 -7.02 -21.78 -4.02
C GLN A 246 -8.51 -21.51 -4.29
N ASN A 247 -8.98 -21.79 -5.51
CA ASN A 247 -10.37 -21.61 -5.88
C ASN A 247 -11.23 -22.75 -5.30
N ILE A 248 -12.54 -22.72 -5.57
CA ILE A 248 -13.49 -23.75 -5.09
C ILE A 248 -13.27 -25.11 -5.77
N HIS A 249 -12.53 -25.15 -6.88
CA HIS A 249 -12.15 -26.36 -7.63
C HIS A 249 -10.78 -26.88 -7.20
N GLU A 250 -10.26 -26.41 -6.06
CA GLU A 250 -8.93 -26.72 -5.51
C GLU A 250 -7.75 -26.29 -6.38
N GLU A 251 -7.98 -25.50 -7.42
CA GLU A 251 -6.93 -25.01 -8.31
C GLU A 251 -6.29 -23.74 -7.75
N THR A 252 -4.97 -23.66 -7.88
CA THR A 252 -4.19 -22.51 -7.43
C THR A 252 -4.15 -21.43 -8.51
N VAL A 253 -4.94 -20.36 -8.35
CA VAL A 253 -4.97 -19.23 -9.29
C VAL A 253 -4.02 -18.12 -8.86
N GLN A 254 -3.28 -17.54 -9.81
CA GLN A 254 -2.19 -16.59 -9.53
C GLN A 254 -2.35 -15.22 -10.18
N MET A 255 -3.21 -15.08 -11.20
CA MET A 255 -3.42 -13.83 -11.92
C MET A 255 -4.46 -12.95 -11.20
N THR A 256 -4.25 -11.63 -11.17
CA THR A 256 -5.14 -10.71 -10.44
C THR A 256 -6.62 -10.83 -10.90
N GLU A 257 -6.85 -11.08 -12.19
CA GLU A 257 -8.21 -11.25 -12.73
C GLU A 257 -8.85 -12.59 -12.34
N GLU A 258 -8.08 -13.68 -12.36
CA GLU A 258 -8.55 -15.01 -11.95
C GLU A 258 -8.85 -15.05 -10.45
N VAL A 259 -7.99 -14.44 -9.63
CA VAL A 259 -8.22 -14.27 -8.20
C VAL A 259 -9.54 -13.52 -7.96
N ALA A 260 -9.80 -12.45 -8.73
CA ALA A 260 -11.04 -11.69 -8.61
C ALA A 260 -12.28 -12.51 -9.03
N LYS A 261 -12.18 -13.32 -10.09
CA LYS A 261 -13.26 -14.23 -10.52
C LYS A 261 -13.54 -15.31 -9.48
N ALA A 262 -12.51 -15.95 -8.94
CA ALA A 262 -12.65 -16.97 -7.91
C ALA A 262 -13.30 -16.40 -6.62
N PHE A 263 -13.01 -15.15 -6.24
CA PHE A 263 -13.75 -14.47 -5.18
C PHE A 263 -15.22 -14.25 -5.54
N GLN A 264 -15.53 -13.81 -6.76
CA GLN A 264 -16.91 -13.60 -7.20
C GLN A 264 -17.69 -14.92 -7.18
N GLU A 265 -17.14 -15.99 -7.74
CA GLU A 265 -17.74 -17.32 -7.78
C GLU A 265 -18.01 -17.85 -6.36
N PHE A 266 -17.03 -17.73 -5.46
CA PHE A 266 -17.20 -18.11 -4.06
C PHE A 266 -18.37 -17.37 -3.39
N TYR A 267 -18.44 -16.05 -3.50
CA TYR A 267 -19.50 -15.27 -2.86
C TYR A 267 -20.85 -15.41 -3.56
N MET A 268 -20.89 -15.66 -4.87
CA MET A 268 -22.13 -15.99 -5.59
C MET A 268 -22.69 -17.34 -5.13
N ASN A 269 -21.84 -18.34 -4.93
CA ASN A 269 -22.26 -19.63 -4.39
C ASN A 269 -22.72 -19.52 -2.92
N LEU A 270 -22.05 -18.68 -2.12
CA LEU A 270 -22.39 -18.50 -0.70
C LEU A 270 -23.68 -17.71 -0.48
N LEU A 271 -23.89 -16.65 -1.25
CA LEU A 271 -24.99 -15.70 -1.04
C LEU A 271 -26.17 -15.92 -1.98
N GLY A 272 -26.02 -16.79 -2.99
CA GLY A 272 -26.96 -16.98 -4.07
C GLY A 272 -26.73 -16.02 -5.24
N THR A 273 -27.33 -16.36 -6.37
CA THR A 273 -27.48 -15.46 -7.52
C THR A 273 -28.92 -14.97 -7.53
N ASP A 274 -29.12 -13.65 -7.54
CA ASP A 274 -30.43 -13.04 -7.79
C ASP A 274 -30.89 -13.32 -9.23
#